data_AF-A0A379W0T0-F1
#
_entry.id   AF-A0A379W0T0-F1
#
_cell.length_a   1.000
_cell.length_b   1.000
_cell.length_c   1.000
_cell.angle_alpha   90.00
_cell.angle_beta   90.00
_cell.angle_gamma   90.00
#
_symmetry.space_group_name_H-M   'P 1'
#
loop_
_entity.id
_entity.type
_entity.pdbx_description
1 polymer ?
#
loop_
_entity_poly.entity_id
_entity_poly.type
_entity_poly.pdbx_seq_one_letter_code
_entity_poly.pdbx_strand_id
1 'polypeptide(L)'
;MTQREPLRQANGSLGVLAQQLQNAKLQADAAHGALKQADDLKPVFDQVYKKVVTVPADALQPLIPAAQIFTQQLVQVGEYIAQQGEQVSFVANGIQFPTSQQASQYNALIGR
;
A
#
# COMPACT_ATOMS: atom_id res chain seq x y z
N MET A 1 -4.87 8.50 22.50
CA MET A 1 -4.76 8.89 21.07
C MET A 1 -4.62 7.61 20.26
N THR A 2 -5.56 7.35 19.36
CA THR A 2 -5.67 6.08 18.65
C THR A 2 -4.76 6.11 17.42
N GLN A 3 -3.92 5.09 17.22
CA GLN A 3 -3.04 4.91 16.03
C GLN A 3 -3.80 4.93 14.69
N ARG A 4 -5.13 4.91 14.75
CA ARG A 4 -6.05 4.97 13.62
C ARG A 4 -5.90 6.22 12.75
N GLU A 5 -5.71 7.39 13.36
CA GLU A 5 -5.65 8.64 12.61
C GLU A 5 -4.40 8.71 11.70
N PRO A 6 -3.18 8.42 12.22
CA PRO A 6 -2.00 8.26 11.38
C PRO A 6 -2.16 7.23 10.26
N LEU A 7 -2.78 6.08 10.53
CA LEU A 7 -3.01 5.04 9.51
C LEU A 7 -3.98 5.51 8.41
N ARG A 8 -5.06 6.22 8.77
CA ARG A 8 -5.99 6.79 7.78
C ARG A 8 -5.30 7.84 6.91
N GLN A 9 -4.48 8.71 7.50
CA GLN A 9 -3.69 9.68 6.77
C GLN A 9 -2.68 9.00 5.83
N ALA A 10 -1.98 7.96 6.31
CA ALA A 10 -1.08 7.17 5.49
C ALA A 10 -1.80 6.54 4.29
N ASN A 11 -2.99 5.95 4.51
CA ASN A 11 -3.81 5.39 3.43
C ASN A 11 -4.22 6.45 2.39
N GLY A 12 -4.59 7.65 2.85
CA GLY A 12 -4.88 8.78 1.97
C GLY A 12 -3.66 9.21 1.15
N SER A 13 -2.48 9.31 1.79
CA SER A 13 -1.23 9.65 1.11
C SER A 13 -0.81 8.62 0.06
N LEU A 14 -1.07 7.33 0.31
CA LEU A 14 -0.86 6.26 -0.66
C LEU A 14 -1.77 6.43 -1.89
N GLY A 15 -3.02 6.89 -1.69
CA GLY A 15 -3.93 7.21 -2.79
C GLY A 15 -3.42 8.34 -3.67
N VAL A 16 -2.91 9.42 -3.05
CA VAL A 16 -2.28 10.52 -3.79
C VAL A 16 -1.02 10.05 -4.53
N LEU A 17 -0.20 9.21 -3.91
CA LEU A 17 1.00 8.64 -4.52
C LEU A 17 0.66 7.79 -5.75
N ALA A 18 -0.38 6.95 -5.69
CA ALA A 18 -0.85 6.16 -6.84
C ALA A 18 -1.21 7.07 -8.02
N GLN A 19 -1.96 8.14 -7.77
CA GLN A 19 -2.35 9.10 -8.80
C GLN A 19 -1.14 9.84 -9.38
N GLN A 20 -0.21 10.29 -8.52
CA GLN A 20 1.00 10.97 -8.95
C GLN A 20 1.90 10.05 -9.79
N LEU A 21 2.08 8.80 -9.37
CA LEU A 21 2.85 7.80 -10.10
C LEU A 21 2.25 7.55 -11.50
N GLN A 22 0.92 7.38 -11.57
CA GLN A 22 0.23 7.19 -12.85
C GLN A 22 0.40 8.39 -13.79
N ASN A 23 0.25 9.60 -13.26
CA ASN A 23 0.40 10.83 -14.05
C ASN A 23 1.85 11.02 -14.52
N ALA A 24 2.82 10.79 -13.64
CA ALA A 24 4.23 10.90 -13.96
C ALA A 24 4.64 9.88 -15.04
N LYS A 25 4.15 8.64 -14.95
CA LYS A 25 4.37 7.62 -15.98
C LYS A 25 3.81 8.05 -17.33
N LEU A 26 2.55 8.50 -17.38
CA LEU A 26 1.93 8.98 -18.63
C LEU A 26 2.71 10.15 -19.25
N GLN A 27 3.15 11.10 -18.44
CA GLN A 27 3.93 12.23 -18.92
C GLN A 27 5.30 11.79 -19.44
N ALA A 28 5.97 10.88 -18.74
CA ALA A 28 7.24 10.31 -19.17
C ALA A 28 7.07 9.52 -20.49
N ASP A 29 6.01 8.72 -20.63
CA ASP A 29 5.74 7.93 -21.83
C ASP A 29 5.47 8.84 -23.05
N ALA A 30 4.71 9.91 -22.84
CA ALA A 30 4.46 10.92 -23.87
C ALA A 30 5.75 11.66 -24.28
N ALA A 31 6.58 12.07 -23.32
CA ALA A 31 7.85 12.74 -23.59
C ALA A 31 8.83 11.82 -24.32
N HIS A 32 8.89 10.54 -23.91
CA HIS A 32 9.68 9.51 -24.56
C HIS A 32 9.23 9.31 -26.02
N GLY A 33 7.91 9.20 -26.26
CA GLY A 33 7.36 9.05 -27.62
C GLY A 33 7.53 10.28 -28.51
N ALA A 34 7.59 11.49 -27.94
CA ALA A 34 7.79 12.73 -28.68
C ALA A 34 9.27 13.02 -29.01
N LEU A 35 10.21 12.28 -28.41
CA LEU A 35 11.63 12.49 -28.60
C LEU A 35 12.07 12.03 -29.98
N LYS A 36 12.60 12.97 -30.79
CA LYS A 36 13.19 12.65 -32.09
C LYS A 36 14.62 12.14 -31.88
N GLN A 37 14.86 10.89 -32.25
CA GLN A 37 16.15 10.24 -32.12
C GLN A 37 16.62 9.73 -33.48
N ALA A 38 17.94 9.68 -33.65
CA ALA A 38 18.51 8.93 -34.77
C ALA A 38 18.21 7.43 -34.58
N ASP A 39 18.08 6.69 -35.69
CA ASP A 39 17.61 5.30 -35.70
C ASP A 39 18.50 4.36 -34.87
N ASP A 40 19.78 4.68 -34.72
CA ASP A 40 20.78 3.97 -33.93
C ASP A 40 20.69 4.25 -32.42
N LEU A 41 20.30 5.47 -32.04
CA LEU A 41 20.17 5.88 -30.63
C LEU A 41 18.85 5.47 -30.00
N LYS A 42 17.79 5.36 -30.82
CA LYS A 42 16.46 4.96 -30.37
C LYS A 42 16.45 3.67 -29.54
N PRO A 43 17.04 2.53 -29.98
CA PRO A 43 16.99 1.30 -29.20
C PRO A 43 17.71 1.40 -27.85
N VAL A 44 18.83 2.13 -27.78
CA VAL A 44 19.58 2.32 -26.53
C VAL A 44 18.77 3.15 -25.54
N PHE A 45 18.12 4.22 -26.02
CA PHE A 45 17.29 5.06 -25.19
C PHE A 45 16.02 4.34 -24.72
N ASP A 46 15.32 3.63 -25.61
CA ASP A 46 14.17 2.79 -25.27
C ASP A 46 14.54 1.80 -24.15
N GLN A 47 15.73 1.19 -24.22
CA GLN A 47 16.21 0.23 -23.22
C GLN A 47 16.46 0.90 -21.86
N VAL A 48 17.10 2.06 -21.85
CA VAL A 48 17.34 2.83 -20.61
C VAL A 48 16.01 3.28 -20.02
N TYR A 49 15.13 3.86 -20.83
CA TYR A 49 13.80 4.31 -20.42
C TYR A 49 12.99 3.18 -19.80
N LYS A 50 12.94 2.01 -20.45
CA LYS A 50 12.29 0.82 -19.91
C LYS A 50 12.85 0.44 -18.53
N LYS A 51 14.18 0.46 -18.38
CA LYS A 51 14.86 0.04 -17.14
C LYS A 51 14.64 1.01 -15.98
N VAL A 52 14.59 2.32 -16.26
CA VAL A 52 14.58 3.36 -15.21
C VAL A 52 13.20 3.96 -14.95
N VAL A 53 12.27 3.88 -15.91
CA VAL A 53 10.91 4.44 -15.77
C VAL A 53 9.87 3.34 -15.77
N THR A 54 9.77 2.57 -16.85
CA THR A 54 8.66 1.63 -17.05
C THR A 54 8.67 0.51 -16.00
N VAL A 55 9.79 -0.20 -15.85
CA VAL A 55 9.89 -1.35 -14.93
C VAL A 55 9.66 -0.93 -13.47
N PRO A 56 10.29 0.14 -12.94
CA PRO A 56 10.02 0.59 -11.58
C PRO A 56 8.57 1.06 -11.37
N ALA A 57 7.98 1.78 -12.33
CA ALA A 57 6.59 2.20 -12.21
C ALA A 57 5.63 1.01 -12.18
N ASP A 58 5.85 0.01 -13.04
CA ASP A 58 5.05 -1.21 -13.08
C ASP A 58 5.19 -2.05 -11.81
N ALA A 59 6.39 -2.08 -11.20
CA ALA A 59 6.63 -2.76 -9.94
C ALA A 59 5.93 -2.06 -8.76
N LEU A 60 5.85 -0.73 -8.77
CA LEU A 60 5.21 0.06 -7.71
C LEU A 60 3.68 0.09 -7.81
N GLN A 61 3.13 0.03 -9.03
CA GLN A 61 1.69 0.06 -9.28
C GLN A 61 0.87 -0.93 -8.41
N PRO A 62 1.23 -2.23 -8.27
CA PRO A 62 0.49 -3.16 -7.43
C PRO A 62 0.82 -3.05 -5.94
N LEU A 63 1.97 -2.48 -5.58
CA LEU A 63 2.40 -2.37 -4.18
C LEU A 63 1.63 -1.30 -3.41
N ILE A 64 1.25 -0.21 -4.08
CA ILE A 64 0.46 0.86 -3.47
C ILE A 64 -0.92 0.37 -2.99
N PRO A 65 -1.76 -0.29 -3.82
CA PRO A 65 -3.03 -0.83 -3.35
C PRO A 65 -2.85 -1.94 -2.31
N ALA A 66 -1.78 -2.75 -2.39
CA ALA A 66 -1.47 -3.73 -1.34
C ALA A 66 -1.18 -3.05 0.01
N ALA A 67 -0.40 -1.96 0.02
CA ALA A 67 -0.13 -1.17 1.23
C ALA A 67 -1.40 -0.48 1.76
N GLN A 68 -2.31 -0.04 0.89
CA GLN A 68 -3.60 0.52 1.28
C GLN A 68 -4.50 -0.52 1.96
N ILE A 69 -4.60 -1.72 1.37
CA ILE A 69 -5.36 -2.84 1.95
C ILE A 69 -4.78 -3.20 3.33
N PHE A 70 -3.47 -3.33 3.42
CA PHE A 70 -2.79 -3.61 4.68
C PHE A 70 -3.08 -2.55 5.75
N THR A 71 -3.00 -1.28 5.39
CA THR A 71 -3.30 -0.17 6.31
C THR A 71 -4.75 -0.22 6.78
N GLN A 72 -5.70 -0.56 5.89
CA GLN A 72 -7.11 -0.75 6.26
C GLN A 72 -7.32 -1.95 7.18
N GLN A 73 -6.63 -3.08 6.94
CA GLN A 73 -6.67 -4.25 7.82
C GLN A 73 -6.17 -3.89 9.23
N LEU A 74 -5.06 -3.16 9.34
CA LEU A 74 -4.53 -2.71 10.64
C LEU A 74 -5.55 -1.83 11.39
N VAL A 75 -6.26 -0.95 10.69
CA VAL A 75 -7.32 -0.14 11.31
C VAL A 75 -8.46 -1.03 11.81
N GLN A 76 -8.92 -2.00 11.02
CA GLN A 76 -9.99 -2.92 11.41
C GLN A 76 -9.61 -3.76 12.64
N VAL A 77 -8.38 -4.28 12.67
CA VAL A 77 -7.84 -5.03 13.81
C VAL A 77 -7.79 -4.15 15.06
N GLY A 78 -7.31 -2.91 14.93
CA GLY A 78 -7.29 -1.94 16.03
C GLY A 78 -8.68 -1.57 16.52
N GLU A 79 -9.65 -1.37 15.62
CA GLU A 79 -11.05 -1.09 15.96
C GLU A 79 -11.70 -2.28 16.67
N TYR A 80 -11.42 -3.50 16.21
CA TYR A 80 -11.92 -4.72 16.82
C TYR A 80 -11.46 -4.85 18.28
N ILE A 81 -10.15 -4.67 18.54
CA ILE A 81 -9.60 -4.71 19.91
C ILE A 81 -10.21 -3.59 20.76
N ALA A 82 -10.28 -2.36 20.24
CA ALA A 82 -10.80 -1.21 20.97
C ALA A 82 -12.29 -1.36 21.36
N GLN A 83 -13.10 -2.00 20.52
CA GLN A 83 -14.51 -2.28 20.80
C GLN A 83 -14.73 -3.24 21.96
N GLN A 84 -13.78 -4.13 22.24
CA GLN A 84 -13.88 -5.06 23.38
C GLN A 84 -13.62 -4.40 24.74
N GLY A 85 -13.12 -3.15 24.75
CA GLY A 85 -12.86 -2.38 25.96
C GLY A 85 -11.85 -3.06 26.90
N GLU A 86 -12.12 -3.01 28.20
CA GLU A 86 -11.27 -3.60 29.25
C GLU A 86 -11.36 -5.14 29.34
N GLN A 87 -12.25 -5.77 28.56
CA GLN A 87 -12.45 -7.22 28.65
C GLN A 87 -11.31 -8.02 28.00
N VAL A 88 -10.45 -7.35 27.22
CA VAL A 88 -9.30 -7.96 26.56
C VAL A 88 -8.06 -7.81 27.42
N SER A 89 -7.46 -8.94 27.81
CA SER A 89 -6.22 -8.94 28.58
C SER A 89 -5.02 -9.03 27.64
N PHE A 90 -4.08 -8.09 27.78
CA PHE A 90 -2.80 -8.12 27.07
C PHE A 90 -1.78 -8.84 27.95
N VAL A 91 -1.48 -10.09 27.60
CA VAL A 91 -0.45 -10.90 28.24
C VAL A 91 0.85 -10.81 27.45
N ALA A 92 2.00 -11.11 28.07
CA ALA A 92 3.34 -10.74 27.59
C ALA A 92 3.66 -11.00 26.10
N ASN A 93 2.97 -11.93 25.42
CA ASN A 93 3.13 -12.21 23.99
C ASN A 93 1.79 -12.37 23.22
N GLY A 94 0.66 -11.89 23.75
CA GLY A 94 -0.62 -12.14 23.09
C GLY A 94 -1.81 -11.35 23.64
N ILE A 95 -2.92 -11.46 22.91
CA ILE A 95 -4.19 -10.85 23.25
C ILE A 95 -5.15 -11.95 23.69
N GLN A 96 -5.63 -11.88 24.93
CA GLN A 96 -6.58 -12.85 25.46
C GLN A 96 -7.99 -12.27 25.44
N PHE A 97 -8.87 -12.93 24.69
CA PHE A 97 -10.28 -12.56 24.56
C PHE A 97 -11.14 -13.34 25.56
N PRO A 98 -12.23 -12.74 26.09
CA PRO A 98 -13.17 -13.42 26.99
C PRO A 98 -13.83 -14.66 26.39
N THR A 99 -14.07 -14.64 25.07
CA THR A 99 -14.76 -15.73 24.36
C THR A 99 -13.92 -16.26 23.19
N SER A 100 -14.10 -17.54 22.88
CA SER A 100 -13.48 -18.19 21.72
C SER A 100 -13.98 -17.62 20.38
N GLN A 101 -15.21 -17.11 20.35
CA GLN A 101 -15.78 -16.44 19.18
C GLN A 101 -15.04 -15.14 18.89
N GLN A 102 -14.70 -14.35 19.92
CA GLN A 102 -13.94 -13.13 19.75
C GLN A 102 -12.51 -13.41 19.26
N ALA A 103 -11.84 -14.40 19.85
CA ALA A 103 -10.51 -14.82 19.41
C ALA A 103 -10.50 -15.30 17.95
N SER A 104 -11.51 -16.06 17.54
CA SER A 104 -11.64 -16.53 16.15
C SER A 104 -11.81 -15.38 15.15
N GLN A 105 -12.59 -14.35 15.49
CA GLN A 105 -12.76 -13.17 14.65
C GLN A 105 -11.47 -12.37 14.54
N TYR A 106 -10.77 -12.14 15.65
CA TYR A 106 -9.45 -11.50 15.65
C TYR A 106 -8.45 -12.26 14.76
N ASN A 107 -8.36 -13.58 14.93
CA ASN A 107 -7.48 -14.44 14.15
C ASN A 107 -7.79 -14.39 12.64
N ALA A 108 -9.07 -14.27 12.26
CA ALA A 108 -9.48 -14.11 10.88
C ALA A 108 -9.15 -12.71 10.30
N LEU A 109 -9.02 -11.69 11.15
CA LEU A 109 -8.62 -10.34 10.73
C LEU A 109 -7.11 -10.21 10.54
N ILE A 110 -6.30 -10.88 11.37
CA ILE A 110 -4.82 -10.84 11.29
C ILE A 110 -4.23 -11.88 10.34
N GLY A 111 -4.91 -12.99 10.10
CA GLY A 111 -4.42 -14.10 9.27
C GLY A 111 -4.72 -13.95 7.77
N ARG A 112 -5.13 -12.75 7.33
CA ARG A 112 -5.48 -12.43 5.95
C ARG A 112 -4.37 -11.69 5.22
#